data_AF-A0A7C9HUC6-F1
#
_entry.id   AF-A0A7C9HUC6-F1
#
_cell.length_a   1.000
_cell.length_b   1.000
_cell.length_c   1.000
_cell.angle_alpha   90.00
_cell.angle_beta   90.00
_cell.angle_gamma   90.00
#
_symmetry.space_group_name_H-M   'P 1'
#
loop_
_entity.id
_entity.type
_entity.pdbx_description
1 polymer ?
#
loop_
_entity_poly.entity_id
_entity_poly.type
_entity_poly.pdbx_seq_one_letter_code
_entity_poly.pdbx_strand_id
1 'polypeptide(L)'
;MIEPYISDKQCTKCRECKPETEFPWRSDRPQNRRSVCKKCTQIWNCLYGRQRRSGSLVRRPAVKPTPLPAMNLLEQLDCIRFRKWARRVQPNPRFGVAMIGGGL
;
A
#
# COMPACT_ATOMS: atom_id res chain seq x y z
N MET A 1 12.72 -29.84 35.44
CA MET A 1 12.74 -28.74 34.45
C MET A 1 12.48 -29.39 33.09
N ILE A 2 11.36 -29.07 32.43
CA ILE A 2 10.99 -29.67 31.15
C ILE A 2 11.65 -28.81 30.06
N GLU A 3 12.61 -29.35 29.33
CA GLU A 3 13.10 -28.71 28.11
C GLU A 3 11.97 -28.75 27.07
N PRO A 4 11.51 -27.59 26.57
CA PRO A 4 10.48 -27.59 25.54
C PRO A 4 11.05 -28.30 24.32
N TYR A 5 10.31 -29.30 23.81
CA TYR A 5 10.62 -29.95 22.55
C TYR A 5 10.49 -28.92 21.42
N ILE A 6 11.61 -28.31 21.08
CA ILE A 6 11.69 -27.36 19.97
C ILE A 6 11.70 -28.20 18.70
N SER A 7 10.56 -28.19 17.98
CA SER A 7 10.51 -28.77 16.64
C SER A 7 11.42 -27.94 15.72
N ASP A 8 12.57 -28.50 15.38
CA ASP A 8 13.51 -27.87 14.46
C ASP A 8 13.03 -28.01 13.03
N LYS A 9 12.98 -26.88 12.32
CA LYS A 9 12.56 -26.80 10.93
C LYS A 9 13.68 -26.22 10.08
N GLN A 10 13.92 -26.83 8.93
CA GLN A 10 14.93 -26.34 7.99
C GLN A 10 14.37 -25.21 7.11
N CYS A 11 15.09 -24.10 7.04
CA CYS A 11 14.75 -23.01 6.14
C CYS A 11 15.08 -23.39 4.69
N THR A 12 14.09 -23.33 3.80
CA THR A 12 14.28 -23.65 2.36
C THR A 12 15.21 -22.68 1.61
N LYS A 13 15.51 -21.50 2.18
CA LYS A 13 16.37 -20.49 1.57
C LYS A 13 17.82 -20.54 2.04
N CYS A 14 18.05 -20.51 3.36
CA CYS A 14 19.40 -20.55 3.92
C CYS A 14 19.85 -21.96 4.34
N ARG A 15 18.98 -22.97 4.28
CA ARG A 15 19.23 -24.38 4.64
C ARG A 15 19.64 -24.64 6.10
N GLU A 16 19.61 -23.62 6.95
CA GLU A 16 19.83 -23.75 8.40
C GLU A 16 18.59 -24.34 9.09
N CYS A 17 18.82 -25.27 10.04
CA CYS A 17 17.81 -25.73 10.97
C CYS A 17 17.60 -24.67 12.06
N LYS A 18 16.34 -24.32 12.31
CA LYS A 18 15.95 -23.27 13.25
C LYS A 18 14.71 -23.70 14.03
N PRO A 19 14.53 -23.16 15.25
CA PRO A 19 13.31 -23.40 15.99
C PRO A 19 12.10 -22.89 15.21
N GLU A 20 10.96 -23.54 15.40
CA GLU A 20 9.72 -23.15 14.73
C GLU A 20 9.32 -21.67 15.01
N THR A 21 9.78 -21.09 16.12
CA THR A 21 9.62 -19.66 16.50
C THR A 21 10.28 -18.67 15.53
N GLU A 22 11.31 -19.10 14.80
CA GLU A 22 12.02 -18.32 13.77
C GLU A 22 11.28 -18.29 12.43
N PHE A 23 10.18 -19.04 12.29
CA PHE A 23 9.35 -19.04 11.09
C PHE A 23 8.09 -18.19 11.31
N PRO A 24 7.79 -17.26 10.39
CA PRO A 24 6.61 -16.41 10.51
C PRO A 24 5.33 -17.22 10.37
N TRP A 25 4.33 -16.82 11.15
CA TRP A 25 2.99 -17.39 11.12
C TRP A 25 2.27 -17.05 9.80
N ARG A 26 1.46 -17.99 9.31
CA ARG A 26 0.54 -17.77 8.19
C ARG A 26 -0.87 -17.63 8.75
N SER A 27 -1.52 -16.50 8.52
CA SER A 27 -2.93 -16.31 8.88
C SER A 27 -3.88 -17.05 7.94
N ASP A 28 -3.43 -17.38 6.72
CA ASP A 28 -4.23 -18.07 5.70
C ASP A 28 -4.45 -19.56 6.00
N ARG A 29 -3.64 -20.17 6.87
CA ARG A 29 -3.78 -21.58 7.25
C ARG A 29 -3.53 -21.77 8.74
N PRO A 30 -4.49 -22.30 9.51
CA PRO A 30 -4.46 -22.30 10.98
C PRO A 30 -3.33 -23.11 11.62
N GLN A 31 -2.54 -23.89 10.87
CA GLN A 31 -1.47 -24.73 11.45
C GLN A 31 -0.13 -24.65 10.72
N ASN A 32 0.04 -23.80 9.69
CA ASN A 32 1.23 -23.91 8.85
C ASN A 32 2.14 -22.68 8.91
N ARG A 33 3.20 -22.73 9.73
CA ARG A 33 4.27 -21.73 9.66
C ARG A 33 4.96 -21.78 8.31
N ARG A 34 5.47 -20.64 7.82
CA ARG A 34 6.19 -20.60 6.53
C ARG A 34 7.39 -21.56 6.52
N SER A 35 7.82 -21.97 5.33
CA SER A 35 9.04 -22.76 5.10
C SER A 35 10.31 -21.90 5.00
N VAL A 36 10.17 -20.58 5.13
CA VAL A 36 11.24 -19.58 5.03
C VAL A 36 11.30 -18.84 6.35
N CYS A 37 12.50 -18.71 6.93
CA CYS A 37 12.69 -18.04 8.22
C CYS A 37 12.43 -16.53 8.13
N LYS A 38 12.26 -15.89 9.30
CA LYS A 38 12.04 -14.44 9.44
C LYS A 38 13.16 -13.62 8.78
N LYS A 39 14.44 -13.99 9.00
CA LYS A 39 15.59 -13.30 8.41
C LYS A 39 15.53 -13.28 6.87
N CYS A 40 15.32 -14.44 6.24
CA CYS A 40 15.19 -14.52 4.78
C CYS A 40 13.97 -13.76 4.27
N THR A 41 12.86 -13.79 5.02
CA THR A 41 11.65 -13.02 4.68
C THR A 41 11.90 -11.51 4.75
N GLN A 42 12.65 -11.05 5.75
CA GLN A 42 13.01 -9.64 5.90
C GLN A 42 13.91 -9.17 4.76
N ILE A 43 14.94 -9.94 4.40
CA ILE A 43 15.81 -9.62 3.26
C ILE A 43 14.98 -9.51 1.97
N TRP A 44 14.08 -10.46 1.74
CA TRP A 44 13.17 -10.43 0.58
C TRP A 44 12.27 -9.17 0.59
N ASN A 45 11.66 -8.85 1.73
CA ASN A 45 10.84 -7.64 1.87
C ASN A 45 11.66 -6.35 1.70
N CYS A 46 12.92 -6.31 2.12
CA CYS A 46 13.79 -5.16 1.91
C CYS A 46 14.17 -5.01 0.43
N LEU A 47 14.55 -6.09 -0.24
CA LEU A 47 14.95 -6.06 -1.65
C LEU A 47 13.78 -5.69 -2.57
N TYR A 48 12.61 -6.30 -2.38
CA TYR A 48 11.46 -6.13 -3.28
C TYR A 48 10.43 -5.09 -2.78
N GLY A 49 10.35 -4.84 -1.47
CA GLY A 49 9.41 -3.86 -0.89
C GLY A 49 9.89 -2.41 -1.00
N ARG A 50 11.20 -2.17 -1.14
CA ARG A 50 11.76 -0.81 -1.34
C ARG A 50 11.24 -0.18 -2.63
N GLN A 51 11.00 -0.99 -3.67
CA GLN A 51 10.49 -0.56 -4.96
C GLN A 51 9.07 0.03 -4.91
N ARG A 52 8.25 -0.37 -3.92
CA ARG A 52 6.90 0.19 -3.71
C ARG A 52 6.91 1.51 -2.94
N ARG A 53 7.85 1.72 -2.01
CA ARG A 53 7.93 2.98 -1.24
C ARG A 53 8.58 4.12 -2.01
N SER A 54 9.47 3.82 -2.95
CA SER A 54 10.05 4.83 -3.84
C SER A 54 9.02 5.43 -4.82
N GLY A 55 7.88 4.78 -5.06
CA GLY A 55 6.82 5.31 -5.94
C GLY A 55 5.78 6.21 -5.26
N SER A 56 5.57 6.10 -3.94
CA SER A 56 4.50 6.83 -3.23
C SER A 56 4.99 8.01 -2.39
N LEU A 57 6.30 8.21 -2.25
CA LEU A 57 6.89 9.38 -1.60
C LEU A 57 7.70 10.24 -2.58
N VAL A 58 7.21 10.42 -3.81
CA VAL A 58 7.38 11.75 -4.40
C VAL A 58 6.56 12.66 -3.49
N ARG A 59 7.20 13.20 -2.44
CA ARG A 59 6.69 14.35 -1.72
C ARG A 59 6.38 15.36 -2.80
N ARG A 60 5.09 15.57 -3.11
CA ARG A 60 4.70 16.71 -3.93
C ARG A 60 5.41 17.90 -3.26
N PRO A 61 6.22 18.69 -3.99
CA PRO A 61 6.81 19.87 -3.39
C PRO A 61 5.68 20.61 -2.69
N ALA A 62 5.92 21.05 -1.45
CA ALA A 62 4.95 21.83 -0.72
C ALA A 62 4.71 23.10 -1.52
N VAL A 63 3.71 23.07 -2.40
CA VAL A 63 3.24 24.25 -3.11
C VAL A 63 2.71 25.14 -1.99
N LYS A 64 3.48 26.18 -1.65
CA LYS A 64 3.00 27.24 -0.77
C LYS A 64 1.62 27.62 -1.33
N PRO A 65 0.54 27.53 -0.55
CA PRO A 65 -0.77 27.89 -1.06
C PRO A 65 -0.65 29.33 -1.55
N THR A 66 -0.76 29.52 -2.87
CA THR A 66 -0.87 30.86 -3.44
C THR A 66 -2.00 31.54 -2.67
N PRO A 67 -1.78 32.73 -2.09
CA PRO A 67 -2.85 33.44 -1.42
C PRO A 67 -3.99 33.55 -2.43
N LEU A 68 -5.10 32.88 -2.14
CA LEU A 68 -6.26 32.97 -2.99
C LEU A 68 -6.67 34.45 -2.99
N PRO A 69 -7.04 35.02 -4.14
CA PRO A 69 -7.75 36.30 -4.13
C PRO A 69 -8.93 36.16 -3.16
N ALA A 70 -9.30 37.24 -2.47
CA ALA A 70 -10.39 37.24 -1.49
C ALA A 70 -11.73 36.96 -2.19
N MET A 71 -11.95 35.69 -2.53
CA MET A 71 -13.17 35.19 -3.14
C MET A 71 -14.20 35.02 -2.04
N ASN A 72 -15.43 35.40 -2.32
CA ASN A 72 -16.52 35.28 -1.37
C ASN A 72 -16.85 33.79 -1.12
N LEU A 73 -17.57 33.50 -0.03
CA LEU A 73 -17.89 32.12 0.38
C LEU A 73 -18.61 31.33 -0.73
N LEU A 74 -19.43 32.01 -1.55
CA LEU A 74 -20.20 31.39 -2.62
C LEU A 74 -19.30 30.90 -3.77
N GLU A 75 -18.35 31.74 -4.19
CA GLU A 75 -17.33 31.41 -5.19
C GLU A 75 -16.43 30.25 -4.74
N GLN A 76 -16.13 30.17 -3.44
CA GLN A 76 -15.37 29.04 -2.88
C GLN A 76 -16.14 27.72 -2.96
N LEU A 77 -17.44 27.74 -2.68
CA LEU A 77 -18.29 26.55 -2.77
C LEU A 77 -18.45 26.08 -4.22
N ASP A 78 -18.61 27.00 -5.17
CA ASP A 78 -18.67 26.67 -6.59
C ASP A 78 -17.35 26.08 -7.10
N CYS A 79 -16.20 26.60 -6.67
CA CYS A 79 -14.90 26.02 -6.98
C CYS A 79 -14.77 24.57 -6.48
N ILE A 80 -15.23 24.28 -5.25
CA ILE A 80 -15.19 22.93 -4.68
C ILE A 80 -16.15 21.99 -5.44
N ARG A 81 -17.34 22.46 -5.78
CA ARG A 81 -18.34 21.71 -6.53
C ARG A 81 -17.83 21.39 -7.93
N PHE A 82 -17.23 22.36 -8.62
CA PHE A 82 -16.64 22.18 -9.95
C PHE A 82 -15.47 21.18 -9.93
N ARG A 83 -14.57 21.28 -8.94
CA ARG A 83 -13.47 20.31 -8.77
C ARG A 83 -13.98 18.89 -8.46
N LYS A 84 -15.08 18.75 -7.71
CA LYS A 84 -15.72 17.44 -7.45
C LYS A 84 -16.36 16.87 -8.71
N TRP A 85 -17.04 17.70 -9.51
CA TRP A 85 -17.60 17.30 -10.79
C TRP A 85 -16.49 16.90 -11.79
N ALA A 86 -15.48 17.74 -11.99
CA ALA A 86 -14.40 17.49 -12.96
C ALA A 86 -13.62 16.18 -12.68
N ARG A 87 -13.48 15.79 -11.41
CA ARG A 87 -12.89 14.48 -11.05
C ARG A 87 -13.75 13.29 -11.46
N ARG A 88 -15.08 13.44 -11.49
CA ARG A 88 -16.00 12.39 -11.95
C ARG A 88 -16.07 12.32 -13.47
N VAL A 89 -15.76 13.40 -14.15
CA VAL A 89 -15.82 13.53 -15.62
C VAL A 89 -14.42 13.41 -16.24
N GLN A 90 -13.46 12.77 -15.57
CA GLN A 90 -12.17 12.51 -16.22
C GLN A 90 -12.42 11.66 -17.48
N PRO A 91 -12.05 12.15 -18.68
CA PRO A 91 -12.20 11.38 -19.89
C PRO A 91 -11.35 10.12 -19.76
N ASN A 92 -11.98 8.97 -19.98
CA ASN A 92 -11.25 7.72 -20.11
C ASN A 92 -10.38 7.84 -21.38
N PRO A 93 -9.05 7.78 -21.30
CA PRO A 93 -8.18 7.96 -22.48
C PRO A 93 -8.42 6.90 -23.57
N ARG A 94 -9.18 5.84 -23.26
CA ARG A 94 -9.55 4.77 -24.20
C ARG A 94 -10.80 5.08 -25.03
N PHE A 95 -11.66 6.00 -24.58
CA PHE A 95 -12.89 6.40 -25.26
C PHE A 95 -13.06 7.90 -25.05
N GLY A 96 -12.64 8.71 -26.01
CA GLY A 96 -12.56 10.18 -25.92
C GLY A 96 -13.90 10.94 -25.78
N VAL A 97 -14.89 10.39 -25.07
CA VAL A 97 -16.18 11.02 -24.80
C VAL A 97 -16.54 10.81 -23.34
N ALA A 98 -16.82 11.92 -22.64
CA ALA A 98 -17.32 11.89 -21.28
C ALA A 98 -18.81 11.50 -21.27
N MET A 99 -19.15 10.39 -20.60
CA MET A 99 -20.55 10.01 -20.37
C MET A 99 -21.10 10.82 -19.19
N ILE A 100 -22.00 11.75 -19.47
CA ILE A 100 -22.81 12.41 -18.45
C ILE A 100 -23.88 11.39 -18.02
N GLY A 101 -23.63 10.71 -16.90
CA GLY A 101 -24.65 9.87 -16.26
C GLY A 101 -25.76 10.75 -15.69
N GLY A 102 -26.79 11.01 -16.49
CA GLY A 102 -28.06 11.57 -16.06
C GLY A 102 -28.88 10.51 -15.33
N GLY A 103 -29.13 10.72 -14.03
CA GLY A 103 -30.20 10.06 -13.30
C GLY A 103 -31.38 11.02 -13.22
N LEU A 104 -32.47 10.65 -13.88
CA LEU A 104 -33.83 11.16 -13.64
C LEU A 104 -34.34 10.66 -12.29
#